data_AF-A0A1B6GHW7-F1
#
_entry.id   AF-A0A1B6GHW7-F1
#
_cell.length_a   1.000
_cell.length_b   1.000
_cell.length_c   1.000
_cell.angle_alpha   90.00
_cell.angle_beta   90.00
_cell.angle_gamma   90.00
#
_symmetry.space_group_name_H-M   'P 1'
#
loop_
_entity.id
_entity.type
_entity.pdbx_description
1 polymer ?
#
loop_
_entity_poly.entity_id
_entity_poly.type
_entity_poly.pdbx_seq_one_letter_code
_entity_poly.pdbx_strand_id
1 'polypeptide(L)'
;ALKAGTFGAMFEYSAEIKVSEQSTMSAAVTVGVPTGVRLKIKVVRANQVYLIPIHLCEEPMPSPVFYATVVPMIAYAIIKTTIIDPIVADQQERAKEKQREANKNRMTEMRREATAAVNLMGASFARIRTDEEARKGLVIVKALYGRQIALTLGEDTVRTPTDEVIDVTIPLQCLVKDSKLALHDASKSQLPGFYDPCVGEDKALYVQYLFHSHLHEVLSPDLEPLRIPKQSHRLNTT
;
A
#
# COMPACT_ATOMS: atom_id res chain seq x y z
N ALA A 1 18.53 22.76 -28.21
CA ALA A 1 19.67 22.83 -29.14
C ALA A 1 19.51 24.05 -30.05
N LEU A 2 20.58 24.83 -30.21
CA LEU A 2 20.64 25.97 -31.13
C LEU A 2 21.50 25.55 -32.34
N LYS A 3 20.98 25.67 -33.56
CA LYS A 3 21.74 25.45 -34.80
C LYS A 3 21.64 26.72 -35.64
N ALA A 4 22.78 27.37 -35.91
CA ALA A 4 22.85 28.56 -36.74
C ALA A 4 23.81 28.32 -37.91
N GLY A 5 23.42 28.73 -39.11
CA GLY A 5 24.21 28.63 -40.33
C GLY A 5 23.93 29.80 -41.27
N THR A 6 24.63 29.84 -42.40
CA THR A 6 24.53 30.93 -43.40
C THR A 6 23.13 31.09 -44.02
N PHE A 7 22.26 30.09 -43.89
CA PHE A 7 20.89 30.08 -44.42
C PHE A 7 19.79 30.12 -43.35
N GLY A 8 20.14 30.43 -42.09
CA GLY A 8 19.15 30.65 -41.03
C GLY A 8 19.56 30.13 -39.65
N ALA A 9 18.71 30.41 -38.66
CA ALA A 9 18.86 29.96 -37.28
C ALA A 9 17.64 29.12 -36.87
N MET A 10 17.91 28.02 -36.16
CA MET A 10 16.89 27.12 -35.59
C MET A 10 17.15 26.91 -34.11
N PHE A 11 16.07 26.98 -33.34
CA PHE A 11 16.00 26.67 -31.93
C PHE A 11 15.08 25.48 -31.73
N GLU A 12 15.57 24.45 -31.06
CA GLU A 12 14.80 23.25 -30.74
C GLU A 12 14.84 22.97 -29.24
N TYR A 13 13.69 22.71 -28.64
CA TYR A 13 13.58 22.20 -27.28
C TYR A 13 12.65 21.00 -27.27
N SER A 14 12.94 20.04 -26.40
CA SER A 14 12.21 18.77 -26.35
C SER A 14 12.04 18.29 -24.93
N ALA A 15 11.01 17.49 -24.73
CA ALA A 15 10.76 16.72 -23.52
C ALA A 15 10.64 15.24 -23.89
N GLU A 16 11.21 14.37 -23.06
CA GLU A 16 11.11 12.91 -23.20
C GLU A 16 10.56 12.31 -21.91
N ILE A 17 9.64 11.36 -22.07
CA ILE A 17 8.97 10.65 -20.98
C ILE A 17 9.01 9.15 -21.30
N LYS A 18 9.42 8.35 -20.33
CA LYS A 18 9.32 6.90 -20.40
C LYS A 18 7.90 6.47 -20.00
N VAL A 19 7.16 5.88 -20.93
CA VAL A 19 5.75 5.46 -20.72
C VAL A 19 5.66 4.01 -20.24
N SER A 20 6.60 3.16 -20.64
CA SER A 20 6.68 1.75 -20.22
C SER A 20 8.16 1.30 -20.23
N GLU A 21 8.45 0.07 -19.79
CA GLU A 21 9.81 -0.49 -19.80
C GLU A 21 10.48 -0.41 -21.17
N GLN A 22 9.70 -0.63 -22.24
CA GLN A 22 10.15 -0.67 -23.62
C GLN A 22 9.55 0.45 -24.50
N SER A 23 8.94 1.48 -23.91
CA SER A 23 8.31 2.57 -24.68
C SER A 23 8.72 3.94 -24.15
N THR A 24 9.29 4.78 -25.01
CA THR A 24 9.58 6.19 -24.73
C THR A 24 8.80 7.08 -25.68
N MET A 25 8.25 8.16 -25.14
CA MET A 25 7.54 9.18 -25.89
C MET A 25 8.28 10.51 -25.73
N SER A 26 8.48 11.21 -26.83
CA SER A 26 9.15 12.51 -26.85
C SER A 26 8.38 13.50 -27.70
N ALA A 27 8.36 14.75 -27.25
CA ALA A 27 7.79 15.88 -27.97
C ALA A 27 8.87 16.94 -28.13
N ALA A 28 9.12 17.38 -29.35
CA ALA A 28 10.12 18.39 -29.67
C ALA A 28 9.49 19.53 -30.48
N VAL A 29 9.70 20.77 -30.05
CA VAL A 29 9.29 21.96 -30.80
C VAL A 29 10.52 22.59 -31.43
N THR A 30 10.49 22.74 -32.75
CA THR A 30 11.51 23.42 -33.54
C THR A 30 10.97 24.76 -34.04
N VAL A 31 11.72 25.84 -33.83
CA VAL A 31 11.41 27.20 -34.26
C VAL A 31 12.59 27.75 -35.05
N GLY A 32 12.40 28.22 -36.28
CA GLY A 32 13.49 28.81 -37.05
C GLY A 32 13.13 29.25 -38.45
N VAL A 33 14.00 30.00 -39.11
CA VAL A 33 13.84 30.40 -40.52
C VAL A 33 14.71 29.48 -41.38
N PRO A 34 14.21 28.93 -42.51
CA PRO A 34 12.87 29.10 -43.11
C PRO A 34 11.83 28.07 -42.64
N THR A 35 12.12 27.28 -41.60
CA THR A 35 11.33 26.09 -41.25
C THR A 35 10.07 26.36 -40.43
N GLY A 36 9.91 27.59 -39.94
CA GLY A 36 8.81 28.07 -39.12
C GLY A 36 8.74 27.40 -37.75
N VAL A 37 7.52 27.07 -37.31
CA VAL A 37 7.24 26.35 -36.05
C VAL A 37 6.74 24.94 -36.37
N ARG A 38 7.46 23.93 -35.88
CA ARG A 38 7.10 22.51 -36.05
C ARG A 38 7.12 21.78 -34.71
N LEU A 39 6.08 21.00 -34.45
CA LEU A 39 6.01 20.05 -33.34
C LEU A 39 6.29 18.65 -33.88
N LYS A 40 7.27 17.95 -33.30
CA LYS A 40 7.58 16.56 -33.61
C LYS A 40 7.21 15.70 -32.43
N ILE A 41 6.26 14.81 -32.62
CA ILE A 41 5.90 13.79 -31.63
C ILE A 41 6.58 12.48 -32.07
N LYS A 42 7.46 11.94 -31.23
CA LYS A 42 8.22 10.72 -31.49
C LYS A 42 7.91 9.68 -30.41
N VAL A 43 7.42 8.52 -30.84
CA VAL A 43 7.19 7.34 -29.98
C VAL A 43 8.15 6.24 -30.40
N VAL A 44 9.00 5.81 -29.48
CA VAL A 44 9.89 4.66 -29.66
C VAL A 44 9.30 3.51 -28.87
N ARG A 45 8.95 2.41 -29.55
CA ARG A 45 8.45 1.19 -28.93
C ARG A 45 9.28 0.01 -29.42
N ALA A 46 10.04 -0.62 -28.51
CA ALA A 46 10.97 -1.69 -28.83
C ALA A 46 11.88 -1.33 -30.03
N ASN A 47 11.69 -1.95 -31.20
CA ASN A 47 12.49 -1.70 -32.41
C ASN A 47 11.80 -0.80 -33.45
N GLN A 48 10.68 -0.16 -33.09
CA GLN A 48 9.91 0.70 -33.99
C GLN A 48 9.93 2.15 -33.51
N VAL A 49 10.14 3.08 -34.45
CA VAL A 49 10.14 4.52 -34.19
C VAL A 49 9.03 5.16 -35.02
N TYR A 50 8.01 5.66 -34.35
CA TYR A 50 6.93 6.43 -34.95
C TYR A 50 7.22 7.92 -34.79
N LEU A 51 7.29 8.66 -35.89
CA LEU A 51 7.54 10.09 -35.90
C LEU A 51 6.40 10.80 -36.62
N ILE A 52 5.69 11.66 -35.90
CA ILE A 52 4.57 12.46 -36.41
C ILE A 52 5.00 13.93 -36.38
N PRO A 53 5.43 14.50 -37.52
CA PRO A 53 5.70 15.92 -37.64
C PRO A 53 4.41 16.69 -37.90
N ILE A 54 4.12 17.67 -37.05
CA ILE A 54 3.01 18.61 -37.17
C ILE A 54 3.61 19.97 -37.49
N HIS A 55 3.28 20.51 -38.66
CA HIS A 55 3.70 21.84 -39.10
C HIS A 55 2.63 22.84 -38.69
N LEU A 56 2.98 23.81 -37.83
CA LEU A 56 2.03 24.80 -37.35
C LEU A 56 2.05 26.08 -38.19
N CYS A 57 3.24 26.58 -38.51
CA CYS A 57 3.41 27.81 -39.28
C CYS A 57 4.77 27.83 -40.00
N GLU A 58 4.88 28.58 -41.09
CA GLU A 58 6.10 28.78 -41.88
C GLU A 58 6.93 29.98 -41.38
N GLU A 59 6.30 30.94 -40.69
CA GLU A 59 6.96 32.07 -40.06
C GLU A 59 7.12 31.87 -38.55
N PRO A 60 8.23 32.31 -37.94
CA PRO A 60 8.47 32.18 -36.51
C PRO A 60 7.63 33.19 -35.71
N MET A 61 6.35 32.86 -35.48
CA MET A 61 5.45 33.61 -34.61
C MET A 61 5.45 33.04 -33.18
N PRO A 62 5.24 33.87 -32.14
CA PRO A 62 5.19 33.40 -30.75
C PRO A 62 3.92 32.60 -30.42
N SER A 63 2.78 32.87 -31.07
CA SER A 63 1.52 32.19 -30.77
C SER A 63 1.52 30.69 -31.11
N PRO A 64 2.01 30.21 -32.28
CA PRO A 64 2.13 28.78 -32.52
C PRO A 64 3.09 28.07 -31.56
N VAL A 65 4.14 28.74 -31.09
CA VAL A 65 5.07 28.16 -30.10
C VAL A 65 4.36 27.88 -28.78
N PHE A 66 3.47 28.78 -28.35
CA PHE A 66 2.65 28.57 -27.15
C PHE A 66 1.72 27.36 -27.31
N TYR A 67 0.98 27.26 -28.41
CA TYR A 67 0.09 26.11 -28.62
C TYR A 67 0.86 24.80 -28.79
N ALA A 68 2.04 24.82 -29.44
CA ALA A 68 2.89 23.64 -29.61
C ALA A 68 3.41 23.06 -28.30
N THR A 69 3.40 23.83 -27.20
CA THR A 69 3.86 23.38 -25.87
C THR A 69 2.73 23.05 -24.94
N VAL A 70 1.78 23.98 -24.80
CA VAL A 70 0.73 23.88 -23.80
C VAL A 70 -0.26 22.79 -24.18
N VAL A 71 -0.62 22.66 -25.47
CA VAL A 71 -1.62 21.67 -25.91
C VAL A 71 -1.13 20.23 -25.68
N PRO A 72 0.08 19.81 -26.11
CA PRO A 72 0.56 18.45 -25.84
C PRO A 72 0.76 18.16 -24.34
N MET A 73 1.18 19.15 -23.56
CA MET A 73 1.39 18.99 -22.12
C MET A 73 0.06 18.77 -21.38
N ILE A 74 -0.96 19.58 -21.65
CA ILE A 74 -2.29 19.42 -21.06
C ILE A 74 -2.93 18.12 -21.55
N ALA A 75 -2.85 17.82 -22.84
CA ALA A 75 -3.38 16.57 -23.40
C ALA A 75 -2.78 15.33 -22.72
N TYR A 76 -1.47 15.34 -22.47
CA TYR A 76 -0.80 14.27 -21.72
C TYR A 76 -1.33 14.15 -20.28
N ALA A 77 -1.45 15.26 -19.55
CA ALA A 77 -1.93 15.25 -18.18
C ALA A 77 -3.37 14.69 -18.07
N ILE A 78 -4.24 15.09 -18.99
CA ILE A 78 -5.62 14.58 -19.06
C ILE A 78 -5.58 13.07 -19.33
N ILE A 79 -4.93 12.63 -20.42
CA ILE A 79 -4.88 11.20 -20.78
C ILE A 79 -4.28 10.35 -19.64
N LYS A 80 -3.23 10.84 -18.99
CA LYS A 80 -2.59 10.13 -17.88
C LYS A 80 -3.57 9.91 -16.73
N THR A 81 -4.19 10.98 -16.25
CA THR A 81 -5.05 10.93 -15.07
C THR A 81 -6.39 10.26 -15.34
N THR A 82 -6.98 10.43 -16.53
CA THR A 82 -8.33 9.92 -16.82
C THR A 82 -8.35 8.51 -17.44
N ILE A 83 -7.26 8.07 -18.08
CA ILE A 83 -7.23 6.79 -18.79
C ILE A 83 -6.13 5.87 -18.25
N ILE A 84 -4.88 6.35 -18.17
CA ILE A 84 -3.75 5.48 -17.84
C ILE A 84 -3.79 5.04 -16.38
N ASP A 85 -3.81 6.01 -15.46
CA ASP A 85 -3.81 5.74 -14.02
C ASP A 85 -4.97 4.83 -13.56
N PRO A 86 -6.23 4.99 -14.01
CA PRO A 86 -7.31 4.10 -13.60
C PRO A 86 -7.17 2.68 -14.17
N ILE A 87 -6.68 2.53 -15.41
CA ILE A 87 -6.45 1.19 -15.99
C ILE A 87 -5.34 0.46 -15.24
N VAL A 88 -4.26 1.16 -14.89
CA VAL A 88 -3.15 0.57 -14.13
C VAL A 88 -3.61 0.17 -12.73
N ALA A 89 -4.44 0.99 -12.07
CA ALA A 89 -5.03 0.65 -10.78
C ALA A 89 -5.91 -0.61 -10.84
N ASP A 90 -6.82 -0.69 -11.80
CA ASP A 90 -7.70 -1.86 -12.01
C ASP A 90 -6.87 -3.13 -12.32
N GLN A 91 -5.80 -3.02 -13.10
CA GLN A 91 -4.90 -4.16 -13.34
C GLN A 91 -4.21 -4.65 -12.06
N GLN A 92 -3.78 -3.73 -11.19
CA GLN A 92 -3.18 -4.08 -9.91
C GLN A 92 -4.19 -4.74 -8.97
N GLU A 93 -5.43 -4.26 -8.93
CA GLU A 93 -6.50 -4.86 -8.13
C GLU A 93 -6.83 -6.27 -8.61
N ARG A 94 -7.03 -6.47 -9.92
CA ARG A 94 -7.27 -7.81 -10.49
C ARG A 94 -6.12 -8.79 -10.25
N ALA A 95 -4.88 -8.32 -10.25
CA ALA A 95 -3.73 -9.16 -9.93
C ALA A 95 -3.78 -9.64 -8.46
N LYS A 96 -4.16 -8.74 -7.54
CA LYS A 96 -4.38 -9.09 -6.12
C LYS A 96 -5.54 -10.06 -5.95
N GLU A 97 -6.66 -9.85 -6.64
CA GLU A 97 -7.82 -10.74 -6.59
C GLU A 97 -7.48 -12.15 -7.08
N LYS A 98 -6.78 -12.28 -8.21
CA LYS A 98 -6.30 -13.58 -8.72
C LYS A 98 -5.40 -14.30 -7.71
N GLN A 99 -4.54 -13.54 -7.03
CA GLN A 99 -3.69 -14.11 -5.97
C GLN A 99 -4.51 -14.56 -4.75
N ARG A 100 -5.55 -13.80 -4.38
CA ARG A 100 -6.50 -14.18 -3.31
C ARG A 100 -7.25 -15.46 -3.68
N GLU A 101 -7.75 -15.58 -4.91
CA GLU A 101 -8.44 -16.78 -5.41
C GLU A 101 -7.52 -18.00 -5.41
N ALA A 102 -6.30 -17.87 -5.94
CA ALA A 102 -5.31 -18.95 -5.96
C ALA A 102 -4.96 -19.45 -4.55
N ASN A 103 -4.94 -18.55 -3.56
CA ASN A 103 -4.62 -18.88 -2.17
C ASN A 103 -5.84 -19.29 -1.33
N LYS A 104 -7.07 -19.24 -1.85
CA LYS A 104 -8.29 -19.48 -1.08
C LYS A 104 -8.29 -20.84 -0.38
N ASN A 105 -7.88 -21.90 -1.07
CA ASN A 105 -7.85 -23.25 -0.49
C ASN A 105 -6.84 -23.33 0.67
N ARG A 106 -5.62 -22.83 0.47
CA ARG A 106 -4.59 -22.77 1.51
C ARG A 106 -5.04 -21.94 2.72
N MET A 107 -5.74 -20.84 2.47
CA MET A 107 -6.31 -20.00 3.52
C MET A 107 -7.32 -20.74 4.39
N THR A 108 -8.21 -21.53 3.77
CA THR A 108 -9.19 -22.33 4.52
C THR A 108 -8.54 -23.39 5.39
N GLU A 109 -7.45 -24.01 4.94
CA GLU A 109 -6.67 -24.97 5.71
C GLU A 109 -6.01 -24.30 6.91
N MET A 110 -5.30 -23.19 6.72
CA MET A 110 -4.64 -22.48 7.83
C MET A 110 -5.66 -21.93 8.85
N ARG A 111 -6.82 -21.46 8.39
CA ARG A 111 -7.92 -21.05 9.30
C ARG A 111 -8.42 -22.23 10.13
N ARG A 112 -8.54 -23.42 9.54
CA ARG A 112 -8.96 -24.63 10.24
C ARG A 112 -7.91 -25.05 11.27
N GLU A 113 -6.63 -24.99 10.93
CA GLU A 113 -5.53 -25.30 11.85
C GLU A 113 -5.49 -24.31 13.03
N ALA A 114 -5.60 -23.00 12.75
CA ALA A 114 -5.61 -21.97 13.77
C ALA A 114 -6.82 -22.11 14.72
N THR A 115 -8.01 -22.33 14.19
CA THR A 115 -9.23 -22.54 15.01
C THR A 115 -9.13 -23.81 15.86
N ALA A 116 -8.57 -24.89 15.33
CA ALA A 116 -8.30 -26.10 16.10
C ALA A 116 -7.31 -25.83 17.25
N ALA A 117 -6.23 -25.08 16.99
CA ALA A 117 -5.26 -24.69 18.02
C ALA A 117 -5.92 -23.82 19.12
N VAL A 118 -6.73 -22.82 18.74
CA VAL A 118 -7.45 -21.97 19.69
C VAL A 118 -8.39 -22.79 20.58
N ASN A 119 -9.11 -23.76 20.01
CA ASN A 119 -10.00 -24.64 20.78
C ASN A 119 -9.23 -25.49 21.81
N LEU A 120 -8.03 -25.97 21.47
CA LEU A 120 -7.17 -26.73 22.39
C LEU A 120 -6.59 -25.86 23.51
N MET A 121 -6.47 -24.54 23.30
CA MET A 121 -5.88 -23.61 24.26
C MET A 121 -6.83 -23.15 25.36
N GLY A 122 -8.13 -23.47 25.29
CA GLY A 122 -9.13 -22.95 26.23
C GLY A 122 -8.82 -23.23 27.71
N ALA A 123 -8.31 -24.42 28.04
CA ALA A 123 -7.93 -24.77 29.41
C ALA A 123 -6.73 -23.96 29.93
N SER A 124 -5.69 -23.80 29.10
CA SER A 124 -4.52 -22.98 29.42
C SER A 124 -4.88 -21.51 29.56
N PHE A 125 -5.75 -21.01 28.68
CA PHE A 125 -6.25 -19.64 28.72
C PHE A 125 -6.94 -19.33 30.05
N ALA A 126 -7.89 -20.18 30.47
CA ALA A 126 -8.62 -19.98 31.73
C ALA A 126 -7.67 -19.95 32.93
N ARG A 127 -6.72 -20.88 33.00
CA ARG A 127 -5.72 -20.95 34.07
C ARG A 127 -4.80 -19.73 34.11
N ILE A 128 -4.19 -19.36 32.97
CA ILE A 128 -3.28 -18.22 32.90
C ILE A 128 -4.03 -16.93 33.25
N ARG A 129 -5.26 -16.78 32.76
CA ARG A 129 -6.10 -15.62 33.05
C ARG A 129 -6.39 -15.49 34.54
N THR A 130 -6.80 -16.57 35.22
CA THR A 130 -7.06 -16.52 36.67
C THR A 130 -5.79 -16.23 37.47
N ASP A 131 -4.65 -16.82 37.06
CA ASP A 131 -3.37 -16.62 37.74
C ASP A 131 -2.85 -15.18 37.57
N GLU A 132 -3.06 -14.56 36.41
CA GLU A 132 -2.69 -13.16 36.14
C GLU A 132 -3.68 -12.18 36.79
N GLU A 133 -4.99 -12.47 36.80
CA GLU A 133 -6.00 -11.65 37.49
C GLU A 133 -5.74 -11.60 39.00
N ALA A 134 -5.42 -12.73 39.63
CA ALA A 134 -5.09 -12.80 41.07
C ALA A 134 -3.85 -11.98 41.43
N ARG A 135 -2.86 -11.92 40.53
CA ARG A 135 -1.61 -11.18 40.72
C ARG A 135 -1.67 -9.73 40.23
N LYS A 136 -2.83 -9.29 39.70
CA LYS A 136 -3.00 -8.00 39.00
C LYS A 136 -1.95 -7.79 37.89
N GLY A 137 -1.61 -8.90 37.22
CA GLY A 137 -0.63 -9.00 36.15
C GLY A 137 -1.17 -8.56 34.80
N LEU A 138 -0.70 -9.21 33.73
CA LEU A 138 -1.04 -8.86 32.35
C LEU A 138 -2.24 -9.67 31.87
N VAL A 139 -3.38 -8.99 31.66
CA VAL A 139 -4.62 -9.60 31.18
C VAL A 139 -5.05 -8.93 29.89
N ILE A 140 -5.11 -9.69 28.80
CA ILE A 140 -5.51 -9.20 27.48
C ILE A 140 -7.04 -9.14 27.43
N VAL A 141 -7.55 -7.95 27.16
CA VAL A 141 -9.00 -7.69 27.06
C VAL A 141 -9.49 -7.98 25.65
N LYS A 142 -8.75 -7.49 24.65
CA LYS A 142 -9.09 -7.62 23.23
C LYS A 142 -7.82 -7.61 22.40
N ALA A 143 -7.67 -8.56 21.49
CA ALA A 143 -6.58 -8.54 20.53
C ALA A 143 -7.10 -8.88 19.12
N LEU A 144 -6.78 -8.02 18.16
CA LEU A 144 -7.21 -8.14 16.77
C LEU A 144 -6.01 -8.15 15.85
N TYR A 145 -5.98 -9.06 14.87
CA TYR A 145 -4.92 -9.16 13.88
C TYR A 145 -5.52 -9.11 12.47
N GLY A 146 -5.02 -8.21 11.63
CA GLY A 146 -5.55 -8.04 10.28
C GLY A 146 -5.21 -6.70 9.65
N ARG A 147 -5.89 -6.41 8.54
CA ARG A 147 -5.76 -5.15 7.79
C ARG A 147 -6.65 -4.08 8.39
N GLN A 148 -6.24 -2.80 8.31
CA GLN A 148 -7.09 -1.63 8.61
C GLN A 148 -7.71 -1.60 10.02
N ILE A 149 -7.01 -2.12 11.03
CA ILE A 149 -7.56 -2.17 12.41
C ILE A 149 -7.92 -0.78 12.96
N ALA A 150 -7.23 0.27 12.53
CA ALA A 150 -7.53 1.65 12.91
C ALA A 150 -8.92 2.13 12.48
N LEU A 151 -9.47 1.61 11.38
CA LEU A 151 -10.81 1.97 10.90
C LEU A 151 -11.90 1.24 11.70
N THR A 152 -11.64 -0.01 12.11
CA THR A 152 -12.58 -0.83 12.88
C THR A 152 -12.74 -0.37 14.34
N LEU A 153 -11.83 0.46 14.85
CA LEU A 153 -11.87 0.98 16.23
C LEU A 153 -12.76 2.23 16.39
N GLY A 154 -13.11 2.91 15.30
CA GLY A 154 -13.96 4.12 15.32
C GLY A 154 -15.45 3.85 15.14
N GLU A 155 -15.83 2.64 14.72
CA GLU A 155 -17.22 2.23 14.55
C GLU A 155 -17.61 1.27 15.67
N ASP A 156 -18.42 1.74 16.61
CA ASP A 156 -19.10 0.97 17.68
C ASP A 156 -20.11 -0.07 17.14
N THR A 157 -19.91 -0.56 15.92
CA THR A 157 -20.64 -1.70 15.37
C THR A 157 -20.01 -2.97 15.91
N VAL A 158 -20.53 -3.39 17.06
CA VAL A 158 -20.68 -4.80 17.42
C VAL A 158 -21.15 -5.55 16.17
N ARG A 159 -20.26 -6.29 15.50
CA ARG A 159 -20.50 -7.62 14.88
C ARG A 159 -19.47 -7.97 13.81
N THR A 160 -19.08 -9.24 13.89
CA THR A 160 -18.33 -10.07 12.94
C THR A 160 -16.87 -9.69 12.70
N PRO A 161 -15.90 -10.60 12.96
CA PRO A 161 -14.63 -10.53 12.25
C PRO A 161 -14.95 -10.49 10.75
N THR A 162 -14.64 -9.37 10.09
CA THR A 162 -14.58 -9.36 8.63
C THR A 162 -13.56 -10.41 8.22
N ASP A 163 -13.66 -10.97 7.01
CA ASP A 163 -12.71 -12.01 6.57
C ASP A 163 -11.24 -11.53 6.60
N GLU A 164 -11.04 -10.22 6.74
CA GLU A 164 -9.77 -9.49 6.80
C GLU A 164 -9.24 -9.22 8.23
N VAL A 165 -10.00 -9.52 9.30
CA VAL A 165 -9.61 -9.31 10.71
C VAL A 165 -9.94 -10.53 11.58
N ILE A 166 -8.99 -10.95 12.42
CA ILE A 166 -9.08 -12.14 13.27
C ILE A 166 -9.00 -11.74 14.73
N ASP A 167 -9.84 -12.34 15.56
CA ASP A 167 -9.71 -12.25 17.01
C ASP A 167 -8.64 -13.24 17.50
N VAL A 168 -7.58 -12.69 18.09
CA VAL A 168 -6.42 -13.44 18.58
C VAL A 168 -6.24 -13.29 20.09
N THR A 169 -7.30 -12.94 20.82
CA THR A 169 -7.29 -12.72 22.27
C THR A 169 -6.84 -13.96 23.05
N ILE A 170 -7.41 -15.13 22.72
CA ILE A 170 -7.09 -16.41 23.38
C ILE A 170 -5.63 -16.82 23.17
N PRO A 171 -5.13 -16.97 21.92
CA PRO A 171 -3.76 -17.43 21.70
C PRO A 171 -2.73 -16.43 22.25
N LEU A 172 -3.02 -15.12 22.17
CA LEU A 172 -2.11 -14.10 22.70
C LEU A 172 -2.00 -14.16 24.23
N GLN A 173 -3.09 -14.43 24.95
CA GLN A 173 -3.06 -14.58 26.42
C GLN A 173 -2.27 -15.83 26.83
N CYS A 174 -2.35 -16.92 26.08
CA CYS A 174 -1.57 -18.13 26.33
C CYS A 174 -0.05 -17.92 26.18
N LEU A 175 0.37 -16.89 25.45
CA LEU A 175 1.78 -16.53 25.29
C LEU A 175 2.33 -15.68 26.45
N VAL A 176 1.47 -15.18 27.35
CA VAL A 176 1.88 -14.39 28.52
C VAL A 176 2.58 -15.29 29.53
N LYS A 177 3.76 -14.85 29.99
CA LYS A 177 4.54 -15.51 31.04
C LYS A 177 5.04 -14.46 32.03
N ASP A 178 4.84 -14.70 33.33
CA ASP A 178 5.27 -13.81 34.41
C ASP A 178 4.82 -12.35 34.23
N SER A 179 3.54 -12.15 33.91
CA SER A 179 2.94 -10.82 33.64
C SER A 179 3.63 -9.99 32.55
N LYS A 180 4.34 -10.66 31.62
CA LYS A 180 4.99 -10.04 30.46
C LYS A 180 4.66 -10.83 29.19
N LEU A 181 4.63 -10.12 28.07
CA LEU A 181 4.52 -10.72 26.74
C LEU A 181 5.61 -10.12 25.86
N ALA A 182 6.40 -10.99 25.23
CA ALA A 182 7.43 -10.64 24.30
C ALA A 182 7.23 -11.42 22.99
N LEU A 183 6.85 -10.70 21.94
CA LEU A 183 6.83 -11.21 20.57
C LEU A 183 8.16 -10.85 19.90
N HIS A 184 8.72 -11.82 19.19
CA HIS A 184 9.96 -11.66 18.44
C HIS A 184 9.72 -10.99 17.08
N ASP A 185 10.81 -10.63 16.39
CA ASP A 185 10.83 -10.03 15.05
C ASP A 185 10.54 -11.10 13.98
N ALA A 186 9.36 -11.69 14.05
CA ALA A 186 8.83 -12.69 13.14
C ALA A 186 7.36 -12.37 12.87
N SER A 187 6.85 -12.78 11.71
CA SER A 187 5.44 -12.56 11.39
C SER A 187 4.55 -13.19 12.46
N LYS A 188 3.64 -12.39 13.01
CA LYS A 188 2.71 -12.80 14.05
C LYS A 188 1.73 -13.85 13.54
N SER A 189 1.58 -13.95 12.22
CA SER A 189 0.84 -15.04 11.56
C SER A 189 1.40 -16.45 11.82
N GLN A 190 2.68 -16.58 12.19
CA GLN A 190 3.31 -17.87 12.47
C GLN A 190 3.07 -18.37 13.91
N LEU A 191 2.44 -17.55 14.75
CA LEU A 191 2.13 -17.92 16.12
C LEU A 191 1.01 -18.96 16.15
N PRO A 192 1.01 -19.87 17.14
CA PRO A 192 -0.02 -20.90 17.23
C PRO A 192 -1.38 -20.26 17.50
N GLY A 193 -2.39 -20.62 16.70
CA GLY A 193 -3.72 -20.01 16.75
C GLY A 193 -3.85 -18.70 15.96
N PHE A 194 -2.77 -18.22 15.35
CA PHE A 194 -2.80 -17.13 14.38
C PHE A 194 -2.86 -17.71 12.95
N TYR A 195 -3.43 -16.92 12.04
CA TYR A 195 -3.28 -17.12 10.60
C TYR A 195 -3.22 -15.75 9.93
N ASP A 196 -2.73 -15.68 8.69
CA ASP A 196 -2.69 -14.44 7.92
C ASP A 196 -4.00 -14.26 7.15
N PRO A 197 -4.88 -13.29 7.46
CA PRO A 197 -6.14 -13.07 6.74
C PRO A 197 -5.93 -12.36 5.39
N CYS A 198 -4.82 -11.65 5.20
CA CYS A 198 -4.55 -10.80 4.04
C CYS A 198 -3.10 -11.00 3.56
N VAL A 199 -2.84 -12.12 2.89
CA VAL A 199 -1.50 -12.46 2.38
C VAL A 199 -1.04 -11.44 1.35
N GLY A 200 0.16 -10.88 1.54
CA GLY A 200 0.75 -9.88 0.64
C GLY A 200 0.33 -8.45 0.89
N GLU A 201 -0.49 -8.19 1.92
CA GLU A 201 -0.88 -6.86 2.35
C GLU A 201 -0.35 -6.52 3.74
N ASP A 202 -0.28 -5.23 4.04
CA ASP A 202 0.17 -4.71 5.33
C ASP A 202 -0.86 -5.03 6.42
N LYS A 203 -0.36 -5.64 7.49
CA LYS A 203 -1.14 -6.08 8.64
C LYS A 203 -0.54 -5.53 9.92
N ALA A 204 -1.40 -5.36 10.91
CA ALA A 204 -1.00 -4.99 12.25
C ALA A 204 -1.68 -5.90 13.28
N LEU A 205 -1.13 -5.91 14.49
CA LEU A 205 -1.72 -6.49 15.68
C LEU A 205 -2.13 -5.33 16.59
N TYR A 206 -3.41 -5.29 16.91
CA TYR A 206 -3.97 -4.43 17.92
C TYR A 206 -4.15 -5.21 19.21
N VAL A 207 -3.70 -4.65 20.33
CA VAL A 207 -3.83 -5.27 21.65
C VAL A 207 -4.29 -4.25 22.67
N GLN A 208 -5.41 -4.55 23.31
CA GLN A 208 -5.90 -3.88 24.50
C GLN A 208 -5.72 -4.81 25.70
N TYR A 209 -5.04 -4.33 26.72
CA TYR A 209 -4.70 -5.14 27.90
C TYR A 209 -4.81 -4.34 29.19
N LEU A 210 -5.04 -5.06 30.29
CA LEU A 210 -5.01 -4.58 31.65
C LEU A 210 -3.67 -4.98 32.28
N PHE A 211 -3.04 -4.02 32.95
CA PHE A 211 -1.86 -4.26 33.78
C PHE A 211 -2.01 -3.43 35.05
N HIS A 212 -1.93 -4.06 36.23
CA HIS A 212 -2.15 -3.40 37.52
C HIS A 212 -3.46 -2.58 37.58
N SER A 213 -4.54 -3.12 37.01
CA SER A 213 -5.86 -2.46 36.91
C SER A 213 -5.90 -1.19 36.03
N HIS A 214 -4.85 -0.91 35.25
CA HIS A 214 -4.84 0.15 34.25
C HIS A 214 -4.94 -0.40 32.84
N LEU A 215 -5.85 0.18 32.04
CA LEU A 215 -6.06 -0.15 30.64
C LEU A 215 -4.93 0.43 29.79
N HIS A 216 -4.42 -0.39 28.87
CA HIS A 216 -3.39 -0.02 27.92
C HIS A 216 -3.78 -0.49 26.52
N GLU A 217 -3.33 0.25 25.51
CA GLU A 217 -3.62 -0.01 24.11
C GLU A 217 -2.35 0.14 23.28
N VAL A 218 -2.14 -0.79 22.36
CA VAL A 218 -1.01 -0.76 21.43
C VAL A 218 -1.40 -1.29 20.07
N LEU A 219 -0.96 -0.59 19.03
CA LEU A 219 -0.95 -1.05 17.65
C LEU A 219 0.50 -1.37 17.27
N SER A 220 0.74 -2.57 16.77
CA SER A 220 2.08 -3.03 16.39
C SER A 220 2.05 -3.70 15.01
N PRO A 221 2.82 -3.20 14.02
CA PRO A 221 2.98 -3.81 12.70
C PRO A 221 3.37 -5.29 12.77
N ASP A 222 3.01 -6.11 11.77
CA ASP A 222 3.21 -7.57 11.82
C ASP A 222 4.66 -8.00 12.14
N LEU A 223 5.65 -7.37 11.50
CA LEU A 223 7.06 -7.72 11.68
C LEU A 223 7.67 -7.11 12.95
N GLU A 224 7.09 -6.07 13.55
CA GLU A 224 7.73 -5.39 14.66
C GLU A 224 7.66 -6.19 15.98
N PRO A 225 8.78 -6.34 16.72
CA PRO A 225 8.77 -7.01 18.01
C PRO A 225 7.95 -6.23 19.04
N LEU A 226 6.96 -6.89 19.64
CA LEU A 226 6.09 -6.31 20.66
C LEU A 226 6.52 -6.78 22.04
N ARG A 227 6.86 -5.84 22.92
CA ARG A 227 7.07 -6.11 24.36
C ARG A 227 6.07 -5.30 25.17
N ILE A 228 5.22 -6.00 25.92
CA ILE A 228 4.25 -5.40 26.86
C ILE A 228 4.41 -6.08 28.24
N PRO A 229 4.13 -5.37 29.35
CA PRO A 229 3.56 -4.02 29.45
C PRO A 229 4.58 -2.88 29.25
N LYS A 230 4.13 -1.74 28.68
CA LYS A 230 4.89 -0.48 28.61
C LYS A 230 4.02 0.67 29.11
N GLN A 231 4.61 1.60 29.87
CA GLN A 231 3.90 2.77 30.41
C GLN A 231 3.37 3.70 29.32
N SER A 232 4.04 3.77 28.16
CA SER A 232 3.64 4.58 27.01
C SER A 232 2.30 4.17 26.41
N HIS A 233 1.84 2.95 26.68
CA HIS A 233 0.58 2.42 26.13
C HIS A 233 -0.62 2.70 27.04
N ARG A 234 -0.41 3.34 28.19
CA ARG A 234 -1.47 3.55 29.19
C ARG A 234 -2.50 4.52 28.64
N LEU A 235 -3.77 4.09 28.65
CA LEU A 235 -4.88 4.96 28.38
C LEU A 235 -5.16 5.78 29.63
N ASN A 236 -5.07 7.11 29.50
CA ASN A 236 -5.49 8.02 30.55
C ASN A 236 -7.01 8.13 30.49
N THR A 237 -7.71 7.36 31.31
CA THR A 237 -9.12 7.61 31.60
C THR A 237 -9.19 8.94 32.36
N THR A 238 -9.58 10.01 31.66
CA THR A 238 -10.12 11.24 32.28
C THR A 238 -11.45 10.96 32.95
#